data_AF-A0AAV5FGC1-F1
#
_entry.id   AF-A0AAV5FGC1-F1
#
_cell.length_a   1.000
_cell.length_b   1.000
_cell.length_c   1.000
_cell.angle_alpha   90.00
_cell.angle_beta   90.00
_cell.angle_gamma   90.00
#
_symmetry.space_group_name_H-M   'P 1'
#
loop_
_entity.id
_entity.type
_entity.pdbx_description
1 polymer ?
#
loop_
_entity_poly.entity_id
_entity_poly.type
_entity_poly.pdbx_seq_one_letter_code
_entity_poly.pdbx_strand_id
1 'polypeptide(L)'
;MAVVQRGSSASLLHALVAVCAFCWALTVRSVEGQSQTGQLSVDASPQNARKIPDNMFGIFFEEINHAGAGGLWAELVSNRALTKLLTGFEAGGPNTPSNIDPWLIIGNESSIIVGTDRTSCFERNPIALRMEVLCESKGTNVCPSGGVGVYNPGYWGMGHGFRKDLASMLANLKPQFLKFPGGNYVMGNYLRNAFRWSETVGPWEERPGHFNDVWGYWTDDGLGFFEFLQLAEDLGASPVWVVNDGNAIVSEYAVTGNDAGKGTLVAALAEAAFLIGLEKNSDVVEMASCAPLFVNDNDRRWSPDAIVFNSWQHYGCPNYWMLHFFKDSSSATLHPTTIQISNYDQLVASAITWQNAEDSYLKIKATIFSFASFTD
;
A
#
# COMPACT_ATOMS: atom_id res chain seq x y z
N MET A 1 11.53 11.52 -18.87
CA MET A 1 12.28 11.22 -20.11
C MET A 1 11.41 11.67 -21.27
N ALA A 2 11.78 12.74 -21.98
CA ALA A 2 10.99 13.30 -23.07
C ALA A 2 11.83 13.30 -24.36
N VAL A 3 11.31 12.65 -25.40
CA VAL A 3 11.78 12.75 -26.79
C VAL A 3 10.53 12.81 -27.65
N VAL A 4 10.33 13.92 -28.37
CA VAL A 4 9.48 13.94 -29.58
C VAL A 4 10.18 14.79 -30.64
N GLN A 5 10.35 14.16 -31.80
CA GLN A 5 11.05 14.62 -32.99
C GLN A 5 10.34 15.75 -33.74
N ARG A 6 11.15 16.51 -34.48
CA ARG A 6 10.75 17.44 -35.56
C ARG A 6 10.03 16.72 -36.70
N GLY A 7 8.96 17.34 -37.19
CA GLY A 7 8.41 17.10 -38.53
C GLY A 7 8.14 18.42 -39.23
N SER A 8 8.85 18.68 -40.31
CA SER A 8 8.68 19.81 -41.23
C SER A 8 7.82 19.42 -42.42
N SER A 9 6.91 20.29 -42.87
CA SER A 9 6.77 20.80 -44.25
C SER A 9 5.39 21.42 -44.51
N ALA A 10 5.40 22.47 -45.31
CA ALA A 10 4.34 23.44 -45.55
C ALA A 10 3.38 23.01 -46.66
N SER A 11 2.15 23.52 -46.67
CA SER A 11 1.60 24.41 -47.73
C SER A 11 0.07 24.61 -47.63
N LEU A 12 -0.33 25.90 -47.57
CA LEU A 12 -1.35 26.63 -48.35
C LEU A 12 -2.79 26.08 -48.45
N LEU A 13 -3.89 26.85 -48.46
CA LEU A 13 -4.20 28.29 -48.29
C LEU A 13 -5.74 28.39 -48.44
N HIS A 14 -6.38 29.24 -47.63
CA HIS A 14 -7.49 30.16 -47.99
C HIS A 14 -8.70 30.22 -47.04
N ALA A 15 -9.03 31.49 -46.77
CA ALA A 15 -10.33 32.07 -46.47
C ALA A 15 -10.80 32.07 -45.01
N LEU A 16 -10.33 33.06 -44.25
CA LEU A 16 -11.19 34.13 -43.70
C LEU A 16 -10.31 35.19 -42.99
N VAL A 17 -10.07 36.30 -43.68
CA VAL A 17 -9.40 37.49 -43.15
C VAL A 17 -10.42 38.60 -42.99
N ALA A 18 -10.27 39.35 -41.89
CA ALA A 18 -10.77 40.69 -41.62
C ALA A 18 -12.24 40.86 -41.23
N VAL A 19 -12.50 40.89 -39.92
CA VAL A 19 -13.02 42.09 -39.24
C VAL A 19 -12.46 42.10 -37.80
N CYS A 20 -12.21 43.29 -37.24
CA CYS A 20 -11.70 43.59 -35.89
C CYS A 20 -10.18 43.69 -35.72
N ALA A 21 -9.56 44.53 -36.56
CA ALA A 21 -8.39 45.30 -36.17
C ALA A 21 -8.80 46.34 -35.11
N PHE A 22 -8.66 46.02 -33.82
CA PHE A 22 -8.42 46.95 -32.68
C PHE A 22 -8.44 46.14 -31.38
N CYS A 23 -7.40 45.37 -31.12
CA CYS A 23 -7.05 44.92 -29.77
C CYS A 23 -5.54 44.93 -29.66
N TRP A 24 -5.08 45.54 -28.58
CA TRP A 24 -3.71 45.90 -28.28
C TRP A 24 -2.73 44.74 -28.47
N ALA A 25 -1.48 45.10 -28.78
CA ALA A 25 -0.34 44.21 -28.71
C ALA A 25 -0.33 43.47 -27.36
N LEU A 26 -0.81 42.22 -27.36
CA LEU A 26 -0.45 41.24 -26.36
C LEU A 26 1.04 40.95 -26.60
N THR A 27 1.88 41.74 -25.93
CA THR A 27 3.20 41.26 -25.59
C THR A 27 2.98 39.99 -24.79
N VAL A 28 3.17 38.84 -25.42
CA VAL A 28 3.49 37.63 -24.68
C VAL A 28 4.82 37.95 -24.01
N ARG A 29 4.75 38.47 -22.77
CA ARG A 29 5.90 38.45 -21.89
C ARG A 29 6.18 36.97 -21.68
N SER A 30 7.19 36.46 -22.36
CA SER A 30 7.91 35.31 -21.85
C SER A 30 8.28 35.67 -20.42
N VAL A 31 7.72 34.96 -19.45
CA VAL A 31 8.29 34.93 -18.11
C VAL A 31 9.67 34.31 -18.33
N GLU A 32 10.71 35.14 -18.44
CA GLU A 32 12.08 34.70 -18.24
C GLU A 32 12.15 34.26 -16.77
N GLY A 33 11.77 33.01 -16.52
CA GLY A 33 12.20 32.34 -15.31
C GLY A 33 13.71 32.38 -15.34
N GLN A 34 14.35 33.06 -14.39
CA GLN A 34 15.79 32.96 -14.22
C GLN A 34 16.14 31.48 -14.10
N SER A 35 16.78 30.93 -15.12
CA SER A 35 17.33 29.57 -15.07
C SER A 35 18.46 29.59 -14.05
N GLN A 36 18.16 29.19 -12.82
CA GLN A 36 19.19 28.99 -11.81
C GLN A 36 19.92 27.70 -12.13
N THR A 37 21.19 27.83 -12.52
CA THR A 37 22.04 26.66 -12.76
C THR A 37 22.65 26.23 -11.44
N GLY A 38 22.30 25.03 -10.98
CA GLY A 38 22.92 24.41 -9.82
C GLY A 38 23.97 23.38 -10.21
N GLN A 39 25.07 23.30 -9.46
CA GLN A 39 26.10 22.27 -9.67
C GLN A 39 26.05 21.25 -8.54
N LEU A 40 25.89 19.97 -8.89
CA LEU A 40 26.07 18.83 -7.99
C LEU A 40 27.41 18.17 -8.33
N SER A 41 28.32 18.15 -7.38
CA SER A 41 29.58 17.41 -7.46
C SER A 41 29.47 16.12 -6.66
N VAL A 42 29.87 14.99 -7.25
CA VAL A 42 29.90 13.68 -6.60
C VAL A 42 31.35 13.22 -6.52
N ASP A 43 31.84 12.94 -5.31
CA ASP A 43 33.15 12.34 -5.11
C ASP A 43 33.03 10.81 -5.19
N ALA A 44 33.33 10.24 -6.36
CA ALA A 44 33.28 8.80 -6.59
C ALA A 44 34.56 8.05 -6.14
N SER A 45 35.45 8.71 -5.38
CA SER A 45 36.68 8.10 -4.89
C SER A 45 36.38 7.02 -3.84
N PRO A 46 36.86 5.77 -4.00
CA PRO A 46 36.53 4.66 -3.10
C PRO A 46 36.86 4.92 -1.62
N GLN A 47 37.84 5.78 -1.33
CA GLN A 47 38.30 6.08 0.03
C GLN A 47 37.32 6.95 0.83
N ASN A 48 36.50 7.75 0.14
CA ASN A 48 35.54 8.65 0.76
C ASN A 48 34.10 8.10 0.68
N ALA A 49 33.92 6.98 -0.03
CA ALA A 49 32.64 6.31 -0.16
C ALA A 49 32.32 5.46 1.07
N ARG A 50 31.03 5.32 1.39
CA ARG A 50 30.53 4.65 2.60
C ARG A 50 29.49 3.61 2.24
N LYS A 51 29.52 2.42 2.87
CA LYS A 51 28.48 1.41 2.64
C LYS A 51 27.23 1.78 3.45
N ILE A 52 26.07 1.81 2.80
CA ILE A 52 24.76 1.94 3.45
C ILE A 52 24.41 0.58 4.08
N PRO A 53 23.83 0.53 5.29
CA PRO A 53 23.38 -0.71 5.93
C PRO A 53 22.53 -1.58 5.01
N ASP A 54 22.70 -2.89 5.14
CA ASP A 54 22.02 -3.88 4.31
C ASP A 54 20.50 -3.89 4.58
N ASN A 55 20.08 -3.48 5.78
CA ASN A 55 18.70 -3.42 6.25
C ASN A 55 18.12 -1.98 6.30
N MET A 56 18.74 -1.02 5.62
CA MET A 56 18.37 0.41 5.73
C MET A 56 16.89 0.69 5.45
N PHE A 57 16.37 0.18 4.33
CA PHE A 57 14.98 0.40 3.92
C PHE A 57 14.16 -0.88 3.92
N GLY A 58 13.04 -0.84 4.62
CA GLY A 58 12.07 -1.93 4.70
C GLY A 58 10.63 -1.40 4.67
N ILE A 59 9.70 -2.32 4.88
CA ILE A 59 8.27 -2.01 4.98
C ILE A 59 7.78 -2.28 6.39
N PHE A 60 6.77 -1.53 6.80
CA PHE A 60 6.11 -1.71 8.08
C PHE A 60 4.64 -2.01 7.87
N PHE A 61 4.18 -3.07 8.51
CA PHE A 61 2.80 -3.50 8.47
C PHE A 61 2.13 -3.32 9.84
N GLU A 62 1.10 -2.50 9.86
CA GLU A 62 0.13 -2.39 10.92
C GLU A 62 -1.25 -2.75 10.36
N GLU A 63 -2.05 -3.48 11.14
CA GLU A 63 -3.46 -3.69 10.81
C GLU A 63 -4.25 -2.42 11.14
N ILE A 64 -4.15 -1.48 10.21
CA ILE A 64 -4.90 -0.22 10.12
C ILE A 64 -5.53 -0.16 8.73
N ASN A 65 -6.64 0.55 8.57
CA ASN A 65 -7.30 0.73 7.27
C ASN A 65 -7.71 -0.58 6.57
N HIS A 66 -7.93 -1.67 7.32
CA HIS A 66 -8.18 -3.02 6.78
C HIS A 66 -7.02 -3.53 5.91
N ALA A 67 -5.79 -3.18 6.26
CA ALA A 67 -4.59 -3.53 5.50
C ALA A 67 -4.38 -5.04 5.35
N GLY A 68 -4.70 -5.83 6.38
CA GLY A 68 -4.52 -7.28 6.40
C GLY A 68 -5.82 -7.98 6.15
N ALA A 69 -6.71 -8.00 7.14
CA ALA A 69 -8.02 -8.64 7.05
C ALA A 69 -8.89 -8.00 5.96
N GLY A 70 -9.16 -8.75 4.87
CA GLY A 70 -9.87 -8.22 3.69
C GLY A 70 -9.01 -7.39 2.73
N GLY A 71 -7.77 -7.12 3.12
CA GLY A 71 -6.73 -6.47 2.32
C GLY A 71 -5.71 -7.49 1.84
N LEU A 72 -4.45 -7.32 2.23
CA LEU A 72 -3.34 -8.17 1.82
C LEU A 72 -3.62 -9.67 2.05
N TRP A 73 -4.31 -10.01 3.14
CA TRP A 73 -4.84 -11.34 3.41
C TRP A 73 -6.32 -11.39 3.04
N ALA A 74 -6.59 -11.83 1.81
CA ALA A 74 -7.97 -12.03 1.37
C ALA A 74 -8.36 -13.49 1.63
N GLU A 75 -9.49 -13.70 2.27
CA GLU A 75 -10.08 -15.03 2.38
C GLU A 75 -10.93 -15.29 1.13
N LEU A 76 -10.89 -16.51 0.59
CA LEU A 76 -11.80 -16.92 -0.52
C LEU A 76 -13.28 -16.83 -0.10
N VAL A 77 -13.55 -16.90 1.20
CA VAL A 77 -14.89 -16.98 1.77
C VAL A 77 -15.42 -15.60 2.19
N SER A 78 -14.56 -14.61 2.41
CA SER A 78 -14.98 -13.30 2.93
C SER A 78 -14.19 -12.16 2.29
N ASN A 79 -14.85 -11.33 1.48
CA ASN A 79 -14.27 -10.07 1.02
C ASN A 79 -14.60 -8.99 2.06
N ARG A 80 -13.77 -8.92 3.11
CA ARG A 80 -13.97 -8.01 4.26
C ARG A 80 -13.65 -6.55 3.96
N ALA A 81 -13.31 -6.22 2.71
CA ALA A 81 -12.98 -4.86 2.27
C ALA A 81 -14.16 -3.85 2.25
N LEU A 82 -15.25 -4.14 2.95
CA LEU A 82 -16.46 -3.33 3.01
C LEU A 82 -16.95 -3.28 4.46
N THR A 83 -17.05 -2.08 5.02
CA THR A 83 -17.76 -1.87 6.27
C THR A 83 -18.74 -0.71 6.15
N LYS A 84 -20.02 -1.07 6.10
CA LYS A 84 -20.92 -0.44 7.07
C LYS A 84 -21.82 -1.41 7.83
N LEU A 85 -21.99 -2.66 7.41
CA LEU A 85 -22.78 -3.64 8.15
C LEU A 85 -22.17 -5.04 7.98
N LEU A 86 -21.56 -5.56 9.04
CA LEU A 86 -21.41 -6.99 9.37
C LEU A 86 -21.32 -7.93 8.14
N THR A 87 -20.11 -8.20 7.65
CA THR A 87 -19.90 -9.11 6.50
C THR A 87 -19.14 -10.37 6.93
N GLY A 88 -19.67 -11.53 6.51
CA GLY A 88 -19.19 -12.88 6.83
C GLY A 88 -20.20 -13.72 7.63
N PHE A 89 -20.24 -15.04 7.35
CA PHE A 89 -21.05 -16.00 8.13
C PHE A 89 -20.71 -15.98 9.63
N GLU A 90 -19.50 -15.52 9.98
CA GLU A 90 -18.91 -15.52 11.32
C GLU A 90 -19.36 -14.34 12.21
N ALA A 91 -20.07 -13.35 11.66
CA ALA A 91 -20.51 -12.17 12.42
C ALA A 91 -21.68 -12.47 13.40
N GLY A 92 -22.14 -13.72 13.49
CA GLY A 92 -23.27 -14.15 14.31
C GLY A 92 -22.95 -14.36 15.79
N GLY A 93 -22.77 -13.28 16.55
CA GLY A 93 -22.80 -13.33 18.01
C GLY A 93 -24.19 -13.70 18.57
N PRO A 94 -24.34 -13.97 19.88
CA PRO A 94 -25.66 -14.23 20.51
C PRO A 94 -26.69 -13.12 20.27
N ASN A 95 -26.22 -11.91 19.97
CA ASN A 95 -27.02 -10.69 19.81
C ASN A 95 -26.96 -10.10 18.39
N THR A 96 -26.26 -10.73 17.44
CA THR A 96 -26.05 -10.21 16.08
C THR A 96 -26.65 -11.18 15.07
N PRO A 97 -27.62 -10.75 14.23
CA PRO A 97 -28.21 -11.63 13.23
C PRO A 97 -27.19 -11.95 12.13
N SER A 98 -27.04 -13.24 11.83
CA SER A 98 -26.17 -13.73 10.78
C SER A 98 -26.70 -13.35 9.38
N ASN A 99 -25.82 -12.95 8.45
CA ASN A 99 -26.16 -12.68 7.04
C ASN A 99 -25.23 -13.48 6.10
N ILE A 100 -25.54 -13.48 4.80
CA ILE A 100 -24.74 -14.19 3.77
C ILE A 100 -23.97 -13.24 2.85
N ASP A 101 -23.99 -11.92 3.09
CA ASP A 101 -23.21 -10.93 2.34
C ASP A 101 -21.69 -11.16 2.61
N PRO A 102 -20.81 -11.14 1.58
CA PRO A 102 -21.00 -10.69 0.19
C PRO A 102 -21.31 -11.82 -0.83
N TRP A 103 -21.82 -12.97 -0.38
CA TRP A 103 -22.13 -14.09 -1.27
C TRP A 103 -23.43 -13.85 -2.03
N LEU A 104 -23.42 -14.21 -3.31
CA LEU A 104 -24.58 -14.12 -4.19
C LEU A 104 -25.15 -15.52 -4.45
N ILE A 105 -26.48 -15.61 -4.48
CA ILE A 105 -27.19 -16.86 -4.74
C ILE A 105 -27.17 -17.13 -6.26
N ILE A 106 -26.71 -18.32 -6.64
CA ILE A 106 -26.94 -18.89 -7.98
C ILE A 106 -28.28 -19.63 -7.91
N GLY A 107 -29.28 -19.12 -8.62
CA GLY A 107 -30.65 -19.62 -8.57
C GLY A 107 -31.62 -18.58 -8.04
N ASN A 108 -32.80 -19.02 -7.65
CA ASN A 108 -33.89 -18.20 -7.13
C ASN A 108 -34.62 -18.95 -6.00
N GLU A 109 -35.60 -18.30 -5.35
CA GLU A 109 -36.34 -18.88 -4.22
C GLU A 109 -37.10 -20.18 -4.55
N SER A 110 -37.38 -20.46 -5.83
CA SER A 110 -37.99 -21.74 -6.24
C SER A 110 -36.97 -22.88 -6.37
N SER A 111 -35.67 -22.60 -6.33
CA SER A 111 -34.60 -23.56 -6.61
C SER A 111 -33.58 -23.70 -5.48
N ILE A 112 -33.40 -22.67 -4.65
CA ILE A 112 -32.51 -22.72 -3.48
C ILE A 112 -32.94 -21.71 -2.40
N ILE A 113 -32.83 -22.10 -1.13
CA ILE A 113 -32.87 -21.20 0.03
C ILE A 113 -31.48 -21.20 0.67
N VAL A 114 -30.95 -20.01 0.92
CA VAL A 114 -29.61 -19.82 1.50
C VAL A 114 -29.75 -19.00 2.79
N GLY A 115 -29.07 -19.43 3.84
CA GLY A 115 -29.05 -18.74 5.13
C GLY A 115 -27.87 -19.19 5.98
N THR A 116 -27.95 -18.93 7.27
CA THR A 116 -26.95 -19.30 8.27
C THR A 116 -27.63 -19.89 9.49
N ASP A 117 -26.96 -20.83 10.17
CA ASP A 117 -27.44 -21.41 11.42
C ASP A 117 -26.28 -21.80 12.35
N ARG A 118 -26.59 -22.26 13.57
CA ARG A 118 -25.61 -22.61 14.60
C ARG A 118 -25.16 -24.09 14.56
N THR A 119 -25.17 -24.73 13.40
CA THR A 119 -24.91 -26.18 13.28
C THR A 119 -23.46 -26.55 12.96
N SER A 120 -22.56 -25.56 12.91
CA SER A 120 -21.15 -25.83 12.63
C SER A 120 -20.54 -26.81 13.63
N CYS A 121 -19.65 -27.67 13.14
CA CYS A 121 -18.91 -28.62 13.96
C CYS A 121 -17.70 -28.01 14.67
N PHE A 122 -17.37 -26.75 14.39
CA PHE A 122 -16.25 -26.04 15.01
C PHE A 122 -16.74 -25.21 16.19
N GLU A 123 -16.25 -25.52 17.40
CA GLU A 123 -16.67 -24.83 18.63
C GLU A 123 -16.37 -23.32 18.60
N ARG A 124 -15.31 -22.91 17.89
CA ARG A 124 -14.89 -21.51 17.75
C ARG A 124 -15.57 -20.77 16.60
N ASN A 125 -16.12 -21.50 15.63
CA ASN A 125 -16.91 -20.95 14.54
C ASN A 125 -18.28 -21.64 14.51
N PRO A 126 -19.20 -21.29 15.42
CA PRO A 126 -20.45 -22.01 15.58
C PRO A 126 -21.45 -21.75 14.45
N ILE A 127 -21.20 -20.78 13.56
CA ILE A 127 -22.15 -20.39 12.50
C ILE A 127 -21.76 -21.03 11.17
N ALA A 128 -22.64 -21.84 10.61
CA ALA A 128 -22.47 -22.47 9.30
C ALA A 128 -23.36 -21.79 8.25
N LEU A 129 -22.89 -21.79 6.99
CA LEU A 129 -23.73 -21.53 5.83
C LEU A 129 -24.69 -22.72 5.63
N ARG A 130 -25.98 -22.44 5.57
CA ARG A 130 -27.03 -23.41 5.24
C ARG A 130 -27.50 -23.18 3.81
N MET A 131 -27.44 -24.23 2.99
CA MET A 131 -27.99 -24.25 1.63
C MET A 131 -29.02 -25.36 1.52
N GLU A 132 -30.26 -24.99 1.21
CA GLU A 132 -31.36 -25.90 0.97
C GLU A 132 -31.73 -25.87 -0.52
N VAL A 133 -31.37 -26.94 -1.24
CA VAL A 133 -31.63 -27.07 -2.67
C VAL A 133 -33.04 -27.61 -2.87
N LEU A 134 -33.89 -26.82 -3.54
CA LEU A 134 -35.31 -27.11 -3.76
C LEU A 134 -35.62 -27.66 -5.17
N CYS A 135 -34.63 -27.63 -6.06
CA CYS A 135 -34.75 -28.14 -7.42
C CYS A 135 -34.16 -29.55 -7.56
N GLU A 136 -34.64 -30.29 -8.56
CA GLU A 136 -34.21 -31.67 -8.82
C GLU A 136 -33.53 -31.81 -10.19
N SER A 137 -32.84 -32.94 -10.39
CA SER A 137 -32.19 -33.27 -11.66
C SER A 137 -33.19 -33.60 -12.78
N LYS A 138 -34.39 -34.07 -12.43
CA LYS A 138 -35.50 -34.42 -13.33
C LYS A 138 -36.80 -34.15 -12.60
N GLY A 139 -37.88 -33.81 -13.32
CA GLY A 139 -39.20 -33.58 -12.72
C GLY A 139 -39.81 -32.25 -13.13
N THR A 140 -40.71 -31.72 -12.31
CA THR A 140 -41.46 -30.48 -12.59
C THR A 140 -40.71 -29.20 -12.16
N ASN A 141 -39.78 -29.30 -11.21
CA ASN A 141 -38.93 -28.19 -10.74
C ASN A 141 -37.44 -28.52 -10.98
N VAL A 142 -37.02 -28.46 -12.24
CA VAL A 142 -35.66 -28.86 -12.65
C VAL A 142 -34.67 -27.75 -12.34
N CYS A 143 -33.49 -28.10 -11.82
CA CYS A 143 -32.43 -27.12 -11.59
C CYS A 143 -31.99 -26.43 -12.90
N PRO A 144 -31.63 -25.13 -12.87
CA PRO A 144 -31.07 -24.43 -14.02
C PRO A 144 -29.85 -25.16 -14.59
N SER A 145 -29.60 -25.02 -15.88
CA SER A 145 -28.45 -25.67 -16.55
C SER A 145 -27.09 -25.27 -16.00
N GLY A 146 -26.99 -24.09 -15.37
CA GLY A 146 -25.80 -23.61 -14.64
C GLY A 146 -25.71 -24.07 -13.18
N GLY A 147 -26.64 -24.89 -12.71
CA GLY A 147 -26.76 -25.31 -11.32
C GLY A 147 -27.41 -24.26 -10.41
N VAL A 148 -27.46 -24.58 -9.12
CA VAL A 148 -27.78 -23.64 -8.03
C VAL A 148 -26.68 -23.69 -6.99
N GLY A 149 -26.54 -22.61 -6.23
CA GLY A 149 -25.50 -22.55 -5.21
C GLY A 149 -25.34 -21.15 -4.64
N VAL A 150 -24.17 -20.91 -4.05
CA VAL A 150 -23.69 -19.58 -3.74
C VAL A 150 -22.38 -19.36 -4.47
N TYR A 151 -22.10 -18.12 -4.82
CA TYR A 151 -20.78 -17.74 -5.30
C TYR A 151 -20.29 -16.50 -4.59
N ASN A 152 -19.01 -16.55 -4.23
CA ASN A 152 -18.23 -15.37 -3.93
C ASN A 152 -17.41 -15.13 -5.19
N PRO A 153 -17.55 -13.97 -5.88
CA PRO A 153 -16.73 -13.68 -7.05
C PRO A 153 -15.23 -13.66 -6.72
N GLY A 154 -14.86 -13.63 -5.43
CA GLY A 154 -13.55 -13.96 -4.91
C GLY A 154 -12.45 -13.01 -5.37
N TYR A 155 -11.24 -13.30 -4.92
CA TYR A 155 -10.03 -12.62 -5.35
C TYR A 155 -9.02 -13.68 -5.86
N TRP A 156 -8.66 -13.62 -7.14
CA TRP A 156 -8.04 -14.75 -7.86
C TRP A 156 -6.52 -14.63 -8.00
N GLY A 157 -5.78 -15.10 -7.01
CA GLY A 157 -4.31 -15.24 -7.09
C GLY A 157 -3.61 -15.81 -5.85
N MET A 158 -4.31 -16.50 -4.97
CA MET A 158 -3.81 -16.89 -3.64
C MET A 158 -2.83 -18.06 -3.70
N GLY A 159 -1.54 -17.75 -3.54
CA GLY A 159 -0.59 -18.62 -2.83
C GLY A 159 -0.48 -18.11 -1.39
N HIS A 160 -0.48 -19.00 -0.40
CA HIS A 160 -0.40 -18.66 1.03
C HIS A 160 -1.46 -17.65 1.54
N GLY A 161 -2.63 -17.52 0.89
CA GLY A 161 -3.70 -16.60 1.33
C GLY A 161 -3.53 -15.12 0.94
N PHE A 162 -2.40 -14.74 0.33
CA PHE A 162 -2.15 -13.34 -0.04
C PHE A 162 -2.83 -12.93 -1.35
N ARG A 163 -3.33 -11.69 -1.38
CA ARG A 163 -3.73 -11.04 -2.63
C ARG A 163 -2.51 -10.82 -3.52
N LYS A 164 -2.47 -11.52 -4.65
CA LYS A 164 -1.37 -11.43 -5.61
C LYS A 164 -1.05 -10.00 -6.03
N ASP A 165 -2.04 -9.15 -6.26
CA ASP A 165 -1.77 -7.76 -6.66
C ASP A 165 -1.03 -6.96 -5.59
N LEU A 166 -1.53 -6.98 -4.36
CA LEU A 166 -0.94 -6.27 -3.23
C LEU A 166 0.42 -6.85 -2.85
N ALA A 167 0.54 -8.18 -2.80
CA ALA A 167 1.81 -8.86 -2.56
C ALA A 167 2.85 -8.52 -3.64
N SER A 168 2.43 -8.42 -4.92
CA SER A 168 3.32 -7.98 -6.00
C SER A 168 3.79 -6.54 -5.81
N MET A 169 2.92 -5.64 -5.32
CA MET A 169 3.34 -4.27 -4.98
C MET A 169 4.38 -4.24 -3.86
N LEU A 170 4.26 -5.10 -2.84
CA LEU A 170 5.28 -5.23 -1.80
C LEU A 170 6.60 -5.77 -2.35
N ALA A 171 6.56 -6.86 -3.13
CA ALA A 171 7.75 -7.45 -3.74
C ALA A 171 8.50 -6.45 -4.63
N ASN A 172 7.74 -5.60 -5.33
CA ASN A 172 8.26 -4.54 -6.19
C ASN A 172 9.08 -3.48 -5.43
N LEU A 173 8.85 -3.29 -4.12
CA LEU A 173 9.62 -2.41 -3.25
C LEU A 173 10.96 -3.01 -2.80
N LYS A 174 11.18 -4.33 -2.98
CA LYS A 174 12.38 -5.06 -2.53
C LYS A 174 12.78 -4.75 -1.07
N PRO A 175 11.85 -4.86 -0.11
CA PRO A 175 12.14 -4.50 1.27
C PRO A 175 13.22 -5.41 1.86
N GLN A 176 14.14 -4.84 2.65
CA GLN A 176 15.17 -5.63 3.32
C GLN A 176 14.70 -6.20 4.67
N PHE A 177 13.66 -5.59 5.23
CA PHE A 177 12.95 -6.10 6.38
C PHE A 177 11.45 -5.82 6.27
N LEU A 178 10.68 -6.67 6.96
CA LEU A 178 9.25 -6.48 7.21
C LEU A 178 9.08 -6.30 8.72
N LYS A 179 8.68 -5.11 9.15
CA LYS A 179 8.28 -4.84 10.55
C LYS A 179 6.82 -5.22 10.72
N PHE A 180 6.49 -6.10 11.67
CA PHE A 180 5.12 -6.58 11.87
C PHE A 180 4.86 -7.28 13.22
N PRO A 181 3.57 -7.49 13.54
CA PRO A 181 2.57 -6.44 13.39
C PRO A 181 3.08 -5.29 14.26
N GLY A 182 2.73 -4.04 13.97
CA GLY A 182 3.24 -2.97 14.81
C GLY A 182 2.29 -1.82 14.95
N GLY A 183 2.84 -0.71 15.43
CA GLY A 183 2.08 0.48 15.74
C GLY A 183 1.13 0.22 16.90
N ASN A 184 0.06 1.00 16.94
CA ASN A 184 -0.90 0.98 18.02
C ASN A 184 -1.73 -0.31 18.02
N TYR A 185 -1.83 -1.03 16.90
CA TYR A 185 -2.49 -2.34 16.82
C TYR A 185 -1.95 -3.34 17.84
N VAL A 186 -0.63 -3.37 18.06
CA VAL A 186 0.00 -4.29 19.03
C VAL A 186 -0.37 -3.94 20.47
N MET A 187 -0.59 -2.65 20.73
CA MET A 187 -0.84 -2.13 22.07
C MET A 187 -2.31 -2.32 22.47
N GLY A 188 -3.24 -1.89 21.61
CA GLY A 188 -4.62 -1.64 22.01
C GLY A 188 -4.73 -0.44 22.98
N ASN A 189 -5.89 0.19 23.04
CA ASN A 189 -6.19 1.17 24.09
C ASN A 189 -6.40 0.48 25.45
N TYR A 190 -6.83 -0.78 25.44
CA TYR A 190 -6.94 -1.63 26.64
C TYR A 190 -6.22 -2.97 26.44
N LEU A 191 -5.55 -3.48 27.47
CA LEU A 191 -4.84 -4.78 27.41
C LEU A 191 -5.71 -5.98 26.99
N ARG A 192 -7.02 -5.92 27.22
CA ARG A 192 -7.96 -6.95 26.76
C ARG A 192 -8.09 -7.01 25.23
N ASN A 193 -7.78 -5.89 24.57
CA ASN A 193 -7.87 -5.68 23.13
C ASN A 193 -6.48 -5.61 22.47
N ALA A 194 -5.40 -5.85 23.24
CA ALA A 194 -4.06 -5.94 22.70
C ALA A 194 -3.91 -7.20 21.82
N PHE A 195 -3.14 -7.10 20.74
CA PHE A 195 -2.82 -8.23 19.89
C PHE A 195 -2.11 -9.37 20.66
N ARG A 196 -2.58 -10.61 20.48
CA ARG A 196 -2.06 -11.81 21.19
C ARG A 196 -1.47 -12.80 20.21
N TRP A 197 -0.17 -12.71 19.97
CA TRP A 197 0.51 -13.52 18.94
C TRP A 197 0.24 -15.03 19.04
N SER A 198 0.21 -15.58 20.26
CA SER A 198 -0.01 -17.01 20.49
C SER A 198 -1.42 -17.47 20.08
N GLU A 199 -2.39 -16.56 20.04
CA GLU A 199 -3.76 -16.81 19.60
C GLU A 199 -3.90 -16.66 18.08
N THR A 200 -2.83 -16.24 17.40
CA THR A 200 -2.77 -16.06 15.94
C THR A 200 -1.98 -17.17 15.23
N VAL A 201 -1.69 -18.27 15.93
CA VAL A 201 -0.97 -19.44 15.40
C VAL A 201 -1.91 -20.63 15.41
N GLY A 202 -1.77 -21.48 14.38
CA GLY A 202 -2.65 -22.63 14.16
C GLY A 202 -3.68 -22.37 13.06
N PRO A 203 -4.67 -23.28 12.90
CA PRO A 203 -5.75 -23.12 11.93
C PRO A 203 -6.44 -21.77 12.11
N TRP A 204 -6.59 -21.01 11.03
CA TRP A 204 -7.07 -19.63 11.11
C TRP A 204 -8.55 -19.57 11.52
N GLU A 205 -9.33 -20.59 11.15
CA GLU A 205 -10.74 -20.78 11.51
C GLU A 205 -10.96 -21.02 13.02
N GLU A 206 -9.89 -21.32 13.76
CA GLU A 206 -9.90 -21.47 15.22
C GLU A 206 -9.37 -20.23 15.95
N ARG A 207 -8.94 -19.18 15.23
CA ARG A 207 -8.43 -17.97 15.88
C ARG A 207 -9.60 -17.15 16.42
N PRO A 208 -9.51 -16.66 17.68
CA PRO A 208 -10.60 -15.90 18.28
C PRO A 208 -10.79 -14.52 17.66
N GLY A 209 -9.75 -14.00 16.97
CA GLY A 209 -9.64 -12.61 16.60
C GLY A 209 -9.65 -11.68 17.82
N HIS A 210 -9.69 -10.38 17.58
CA HIS A 210 -9.96 -9.42 18.62
C HIS A 210 -10.54 -8.11 18.09
N PHE A 211 -11.14 -7.33 18.99
CA PHE A 211 -11.52 -5.97 18.67
C PHE A 211 -10.32 -5.05 18.78
N ASN A 212 -9.90 -4.49 17.65
CA ASN A 212 -8.93 -3.42 17.61
C ASN A 212 -9.61 -2.08 17.96
N ASP A 213 -9.48 -1.68 19.21
CA ASP A 213 -10.09 -0.47 19.76
C ASP A 213 -9.34 0.82 19.42
N VAL A 214 -8.14 0.73 18.84
CA VAL A 214 -7.39 1.89 18.33
C VAL A 214 -8.01 2.35 17.01
N TRP A 215 -8.20 1.41 16.09
CA TRP A 215 -8.71 1.72 14.75
C TRP A 215 -10.22 1.48 14.59
N GLY A 216 -10.85 0.88 15.60
CA GLY A 216 -12.30 0.83 15.76
C GLY A 216 -13.00 -0.23 14.91
N TYR A 217 -12.34 -1.38 14.69
CA TYR A 217 -12.92 -2.52 13.96
C TYR A 217 -12.41 -3.86 14.50
N TRP A 218 -13.11 -4.94 14.17
CA TRP A 218 -12.74 -6.29 14.58
C TRP A 218 -11.77 -6.91 13.57
N THR A 219 -10.75 -7.61 14.05
CA THR A 219 -9.82 -8.41 13.25
C THR A 219 -10.04 -9.88 13.56
N ASP A 220 -9.98 -10.73 12.53
CA ASP A 220 -10.02 -12.19 12.70
C ASP A 220 -8.67 -12.78 13.13
N ASP A 221 -7.60 -11.97 13.04
CA ASP A 221 -6.21 -12.41 13.20
C ASP A 221 -5.83 -13.56 12.25
N GLY A 222 -6.50 -13.65 11.10
CA GLY A 222 -6.20 -14.60 10.03
C GLY A 222 -4.84 -14.34 9.40
N LEU A 223 -4.47 -13.07 9.25
CA LEU A 223 -3.08 -12.66 9.03
C LEU A 223 -2.33 -12.62 10.36
N GLY A 224 -1.91 -13.80 10.82
CA GLY A 224 -1.27 -13.99 12.11
C GLY A 224 0.25 -14.01 12.04
N PHE A 225 0.87 -14.38 13.17
CA PHE A 225 2.32 -14.42 13.30
C PHE A 225 3.00 -15.26 12.23
N PHE A 226 2.47 -16.46 11.97
CA PHE A 226 3.06 -17.40 11.02
C PHE A 226 2.93 -16.93 9.57
N GLU A 227 1.81 -16.29 9.21
CA GLU A 227 1.58 -15.78 7.86
C GLU A 227 2.53 -14.61 7.55
N PHE A 228 2.80 -13.72 8.50
CA PHE A 228 3.80 -12.68 8.30
C PHE A 228 5.23 -13.21 8.16
N LEU A 229 5.59 -14.31 8.85
CA LEU A 229 6.88 -14.96 8.64
C LEU A 229 6.98 -15.54 7.23
N GLN A 230 5.92 -16.17 6.73
CA GLN A 230 5.85 -16.63 5.33
C GLN A 230 5.95 -15.46 4.36
N LEU A 231 5.26 -14.34 4.62
CA LEU A 231 5.36 -13.14 3.77
C LEU A 231 6.78 -12.59 3.76
N ALA A 232 7.46 -12.54 4.91
CA ALA A 232 8.85 -12.09 4.99
C ALA A 232 9.76 -13.00 4.16
N GLU A 233 9.59 -14.33 4.26
CA GLU A 233 10.32 -15.32 3.46
C GLU A 233 10.06 -15.14 1.95
N ASP A 234 8.78 -15.04 1.55
CA ASP A 234 8.36 -14.85 0.16
C ASP A 234 8.91 -13.53 -0.45
N LEU A 235 9.07 -12.49 0.37
CA LEU A 235 9.65 -11.20 -0.02
C LEU A 235 11.19 -11.18 0.03
N GLY A 236 11.84 -12.20 0.59
CA GLY A 236 13.28 -12.21 0.86
C GLY A 236 13.71 -11.16 1.91
N ALA A 237 12.81 -10.80 2.82
CA ALA A 237 13.00 -9.77 3.83
C ALA A 237 13.24 -10.36 5.23
N SER A 238 14.03 -9.68 6.06
CA SER A 238 14.19 -10.07 7.46
C SER A 238 12.93 -9.73 8.29
N PRO A 239 12.38 -10.67 9.07
CA PRO A 239 11.24 -10.37 9.93
C PRO A 239 11.67 -9.54 11.16
N VAL A 240 11.04 -8.40 11.38
CA VAL A 240 11.23 -7.54 12.55
C VAL A 240 9.94 -7.55 13.37
N TRP A 241 9.91 -8.43 14.35
CA TRP A 241 8.74 -8.63 15.20
C TRP A 241 8.60 -7.53 16.25
N VAL A 242 7.42 -6.94 16.38
CA VAL A 242 7.13 -5.99 17.46
C VAL A 242 6.43 -6.71 18.61
N VAL A 243 6.99 -6.56 19.82
CA VAL A 243 6.41 -7.07 21.06
C VAL A 243 5.77 -5.92 21.83
N ASN A 244 4.60 -6.16 22.42
CA ASN A 244 3.99 -5.23 23.35
C ASN A 244 4.78 -5.22 24.69
N ASP A 245 5.44 -4.11 25.01
CA ASP A 245 6.16 -3.88 26.28
C ASP A 245 5.52 -2.75 27.13
N GLY A 246 4.21 -2.51 26.97
CA GLY A 246 3.53 -1.35 27.56
C GLY A 246 3.84 -0.01 26.87
N ASN A 247 4.84 0.03 25.97
CA ASN A 247 5.08 1.01 24.91
C ASN A 247 5.84 0.31 23.76
N ALA A 248 5.43 0.50 22.50
CA ALA A 248 6.14 -0.07 21.33
C ALA A 248 7.28 0.85 20.84
N ILE A 249 8.41 0.26 20.40
CA ILE A 249 9.55 1.01 19.85
C ILE A 249 9.31 1.33 18.37
N VAL A 250 9.41 2.62 18.01
CA VAL A 250 8.96 3.20 16.73
C VAL A 250 10.17 3.55 15.85
N SER A 251 10.17 3.07 14.61
CA SER A 251 11.15 3.36 13.53
C SER A 251 10.40 3.76 12.24
N GLU A 252 9.38 4.60 12.40
CA GLU A 252 8.36 4.90 11.39
C GLU A 252 8.48 6.34 10.94
N TYR A 253 8.16 6.60 9.67
CA TYR A 253 8.02 7.96 9.15
C TYR A 253 6.79 8.09 8.24
N ALA A 254 6.18 9.27 8.27
CA ALA A 254 5.08 9.67 7.41
C ALA A 254 5.01 11.21 7.36
N VAL A 255 4.66 11.78 6.21
CA VAL A 255 4.18 13.17 6.17
C VAL A 255 2.68 13.19 6.47
N THR A 256 2.28 13.97 7.48
CA THR A 256 0.89 14.09 7.93
C THR A 256 0.38 15.53 7.80
N GLY A 257 -0.93 15.74 7.89
CA GLY A 257 -1.56 17.06 7.83
C GLY A 257 -2.10 17.42 6.45
N ASN A 258 -2.46 18.70 6.25
CA ASN A 258 -3.23 19.14 5.08
C ASN A 258 -2.51 18.90 3.76
N ASP A 259 -1.19 19.16 3.70
CA ASP A 259 -0.40 18.98 2.49
C ASP A 259 -0.22 17.50 2.12
N ALA A 260 -0.36 16.59 3.09
CA ALA A 260 -0.30 15.16 2.86
C ALA A 260 -1.54 14.64 2.12
N GLY A 261 -2.71 15.18 2.45
CA GLY A 261 -3.99 14.76 1.87
C GLY A 261 -4.15 13.23 1.88
N LYS A 262 -4.44 12.66 0.71
CA LYS A 262 -4.50 11.20 0.48
C LYS A 262 -3.21 10.61 -0.11
N GLY A 263 -2.09 11.33 -0.01
CA GLY A 263 -0.82 11.00 -0.65
C GLY A 263 -0.53 11.94 -1.81
N THR A 264 -0.13 13.18 -1.53
CA THR A 264 0.23 14.16 -2.57
C THR A 264 1.67 13.99 -3.05
N LEU A 265 1.98 14.58 -4.21
CA LEU A 265 3.36 14.69 -4.69
C LEU A 265 4.23 15.53 -3.73
N VAL A 266 3.66 16.58 -3.12
CA VAL A 266 4.38 17.44 -2.18
C VAL A 266 4.86 16.64 -0.96
N ALA A 267 3.98 15.81 -0.40
CA ALA A 267 4.33 14.91 0.69
C ALA A 267 5.39 13.89 0.29
N ALA A 268 5.27 13.28 -0.89
CA ALA A 268 6.28 12.35 -1.40
C ALA A 268 7.65 13.02 -1.61
N LEU A 269 7.70 14.28 -2.05
CA LEU A 269 8.95 15.04 -2.17
C LEU A 269 9.56 15.34 -0.78
N ALA A 270 8.73 15.72 0.19
CA ALA A 270 9.19 15.92 1.57
C ALA A 270 9.76 14.64 2.19
N GLU A 271 9.07 13.50 2.01
CA GLU A 271 9.58 12.19 2.44
C GLU A 271 10.87 11.82 1.71
N ALA A 272 10.97 12.05 0.38
CA ALA A 272 12.20 11.78 -0.37
C ALA A 272 13.40 12.57 0.17
N ALA A 273 13.21 13.85 0.51
CA ALA A 273 14.29 14.65 1.11
C ALA A 273 14.69 14.12 2.50
N PHE A 274 13.71 13.67 3.29
CA PHE A 274 13.98 13.02 4.57
C PHE A 274 14.81 11.73 4.37
N LEU A 275 14.42 10.86 3.42
CA LEU A 275 15.17 9.62 3.13
C LEU A 275 16.57 9.88 2.59
N ILE A 276 16.77 10.91 1.76
CA ILE A 276 18.12 11.34 1.36
C ILE A 276 18.94 11.75 2.60
N GLY A 277 18.30 12.42 3.57
CA GLY A 277 18.90 12.69 4.87
C GLY A 277 19.31 11.43 5.60
N LEU A 278 18.44 10.41 5.66
CA LEU A 278 18.77 9.13 6.29
C LEU A 278 19.94 8.44 5.59
N GLU A 279 19.97 8.41 4.26
CA GLU A 279 21.11 7.86 3.51
C GLU A 279 22.41 8.56 3.83
N LYS A 280 22.41 9.89 3.88
CA LYS A 280 23.58 10.68 4.23
C LYS A 280 24.08 10.44 5.65
N ASN A 281 23.22 9.95 6.54
CA ASN A 281 23.53 9.63 7.93
C ASN A 281 23.44 8.11 8.20
N SER A 282 23.65 7.29 7.15
CA SER A 282 23.62 5.82 7.23
C SER A 282 24.76 5.21 8.05
N ASP A 283 25.69 6.03 8.53
CA ASP A 283 26.68 5.66 9.54
C ASP A 283 26.08 5.53 10.96
N VAL A 284 24.90 6.11 11.20
CA VAL A 284 24.19 6.03 12.48
C VAL A 284 22.75 5.53 12.36
N VAL A 285 22.12 5.68 11.19
CA VAL A 285 20.76 5.19 10.93
C VAL A 285 20.84 3.79 10.32
N GLU A 286 20.25 2.79 10.98
CA GLU A 286 20.30 1.40 10.53
C GLU A 286 19.03 0.94 9.79
N MET A 287 17.86 1.44 10.17
CA MET A 287 16.57 0.95 9.66
C MET A 287 15.52 2.06 9.59
N ALA A 288 14.77 2.11 8.50
CA ALA A 288 13.64 3.02 8.31
C ALA A 288 12.53 2.36 7.47
N SER A 289 11.28 2.61 7.86
CA SER A 289 10.10 2.10 7.16
C SER A 289 8.98 3.13 7.15
N CYS A 290 8.31 3.27 6.00
CA CYS A 290 7.14 4.12 5.85
C CYS A 290 5.91 3.52 6.55
N ALA A 291 5.06 4.38 7.11
CA ALA A 291 3.79 4.01 7.73
C ALA A 291 2.68 5.02 7.39
N PRO A 292 1.40 4.60 7.28
CA PRO A 292 0.94 3.24 7.04
C PRO A 292 1.11 2.82 5.57
N LEU A 293 1.18 1.51 5.34
CA LEU A 293 1.52 0.94 4.03
C LEU A 293 0.31 0.79 3.11
N PHE A 294 -0.84 0.42 3.67
CA PHE A 294 -2.03 0.05 2.91
C PHE A 294 -3.25 0.82 3.40
N VAL A 295 -4.16 1.10 2.46
CA VAL A 295 -5.48 1.60 2.76
C VAL A 295 -6.54 1.04 1.85
N ASN A 296 -7.59 0.52 2.47
CA ASN A 296 -8.82 0.23 1.77
C ASN A 296 -9.61 1.53 1.51
N ASP A 297 -9.86 1.85 0.26
CA ASP A 297 -10.55 3.08 -0.14
C ASP A 297 -12.00 3.17 0.35
N ASN A 298 -12.61 2.02 0.67
CA ASN A 298 -13.98 1.94 1.17
C ASN A 298 -14.13 2.31 2.65
N ASP A 299 -13.08 2.16 3.46
CA ASP A 299 -13.12 2.45 4.90
C ASP A 299 -11.75 2.88 5.42
N ARG A 300 -11.51 4.20 5.33
CA ARG A 300 -10.26 4.84 5.71
C ARG A 300 -10.31 5.30 7.18
N ARG A 301 -9.37 4.82 7.99
CA ARG A 301 -9.12 5.22 9.38
C ARG A 301 -8.00 6.25 9.50
N TRP A 302 -7.01 6.19 8.61
CA TRP A 302 -5.88 7.10 8.54
C TRP A 302 -5.52 7.46 7.09
N SER A 303 -4.77 8.54 6.93
CA SER A 303 -4.18 8.97 5.65
C SER A 303 -2.96 9.84 5.92
N PRO A 304 -1.97 9.88 5.00
CA PRO A 304 -1.89 9.16 3.73
C PRO A 304 -1.35 7.73 3.89
N ASP A 305 -1.38 6.94 2.81
CA ASP A 305 -0.88 5.57 2.76
C ASP A 305 -0.21 5.29 1.41
N ALA A 306 0.77 4.40 1.37
CA ALA A 306 1.53 4.12 0.15
C ALA A 306 0.69 3.40 -0.93
N ILE A 307 -0.10 2.40 -0.53
CA ILE A 307 -0.87 1.55 -1.44
C ILE A 307 -2.35 1.67 -1.13
N VAL A 308 -3.12 2.16 -2.10
CA VAL A 308 -4.58 2.21 -2.02
C VAL A 308 -5.16 1.01 -2.74
N PHE A 309 -6.17 0.37 -2.16
CA PHE A 309 -6.87 -0.72 -2.81
C PHE A 309 -8.36 -0.72 -2.49
N ASN A 310 -9.11 -1.49 -3.27
CA ASN A 310 -10.44 -1.96 -2.94
C ASN A 310 -10.55 -3.42 -3.41
N SER A 311 -11.76 -3.96 -3.50
CA SER A 311 -11.99 -5.36 -3.88
C SER A 311 -11.50 -5.74 -5.28
N TRP A 312 -11.30 -4.80 -6.21
CA TRP A 312 -10.99 -5.11 -7.62
C TRP A 312 -9.90 -4.22 -8.25
N GLN A 313 -9.49 -3.15 -7.58
CA GLN A 313 -8.42 -2.24 -8.00
C GLN A 313 -7.41 -2.02 -6.89
N HIS A 314 -6.21 -1.63 -7.30
CA HIS A 314 -5.15 -1.14 -6.44
C HIS A 314 -4.32 -0.11 -7.21
N TYR A 315 -3.71 0.83 -6.50
CA TYR A 315 -2.72 1.74 -7.07
C TYR A 315 -1.76 2.23 -5.99
N GLY A 316 -0.55 2.62 -6.42
CA GLY A 316 0.43 3.27 -5.56
C GLY A 316 0.26 4.78 -5.57
N CYS A 317 0.23 5.39 -4.39
CA CYS A 317 0.33 6.84 -4.22
C CYS A 317 1.73 7.34 -4.66
N PRO A 318 1.93 8.66 -4.84
CA PRO A 318 3.24 9.23 -5.15
C PRO A 318 4.37 8.77 -4.21
N ASN A 319 4.08 8.57 -2.92
CA ASN A 319 5.06 8.05 -1.96
C ASN A 319 5.43 6.58 -2.23
N TYR A 320 4.53 5.72 -2.70
CA TYR A 320 4.90 4.35 -3.13
C TYR A 320 5.91 4.38 -4.28
N TRP A 321 5.72 5.25 -5.27
CA TRP A 321 6.67 5.42 -6.37
C TRP A 321 7.97 6.11 -5.92
N MET A 322 7.90 6.95 -4.90
CA MET A 322 9.08 7.48 -4.23
C MET A 322 9.91 6.34 -3.60
N LEU A 323 9.29 5.43 -2.85
CA LEU A 323 9.98 4.26 -2.27
C LEU A 323 10.68 3.39 -3.34
N HIS A 324 10.09 3.27 -4.53
CA HIS A 324 10.72 2.60 -5.68
C HIS A 324 12.07 3.19 -6.09
N PHE A 325 12.29 4.50 -5.93
CA PHE A 325 13.59 5.12 -6.19
C PHE A 325 14.63 4.75 -5.13
N PHE A 326 14.20 4.36 -3.93
CA PHE A 326 15.07 4.02 -2.80
C PHE A 326 15.34 2.52 -2.66
N LYS A 327 14.63 1.64 -3.36
CA LYS A 327 14.74 0.17 -3.23
C LYS A 327 16.13 -0.40 -3.46
N ASP A 328 16.99 0.32 -4.19
CA ASP A 328 18.35 -0.10 -4.53
C ASP A 328 19.41 0.58 -3.64
N SER A 329 18.99 1.19 -2.53
CA SER A 329 19.88 1.98 -1.67
C SER A 329 20.46 1.19 -0.50
N SER A 330 19.69 0.24 0.03
CA SER A 330 20.21 -0.69 1.03
C SER A 330 21.37 -1.50 0.43
N SER A 331 22.43 -1.72 1.19
CA SER A 331 23.71 -2.32 0.74
C SER A 331 24.50 -1.51 -0.31
N ALA A 332 24.00 -0.36 -0.80
CA ALA A 332 24.68 0.43 -1.81
C ALA A 332 25.84 1.24 -1.22
N THR A 333 26.75 1.70 -2.09
CA THR A 333 27.86 2.56 -1.69
C THR A 333 27.47 4.02 -1.88
N LEU A 334 27.29 4.76 -0.79
CA LEU A 334 27.07 6.20 -0.79
C LEU A 334 28.36 6.97 -1.11
N HIS A 335 28.25 7.94 -2.00
CA HIS A 335 29.32 8.87 -2.36
C HIS A 335 29.07 10.26 -1.76
N PRO A 336 30.10 10.94 -1.23
CA PRO A 336 29.97 12.32 -0.80
C PRO A 336 29.49 13.21 -1.95
N THR A 337 28.53 14.09 -1.64
CA THR A 337 28.00 15.05 -2.60
C THR A 337 28.10 16.48 -2.08
N THR A 338 28.47 17.40 -2.97
CA THR A 338 28.51 18.83 -2.71
C THR A 338 27.56 19.52 -3.67
N ILE A 339 26.66 20.35 -3.14
CA ILE A 339 25.69 21.12 -3.93
C ILE A 339 26.10 22.60 -3.87
N GLN A 340 26.26 23.21 -5.04
CA GLN A 340 26.52 24.64 -5.21
C GLN A 340 25.34 25.26 -5.96
N ILE A 341 24.40 25.86 -5.21
CA ILE A 341 23.24 26.58 -5.75
C ILE A 341 23.03 27.89 -4.99
N SER A 342 22.39 28.87 -5.65
CA SER A 342 22.12 30.19 -5.08
C SER A 342 21.19 30.15 -3.87
N ASN A 343 20.29 29.15 -3.80
CA ASN A 343 19.33 28.98 -2.72
C ASN A 343 19.30 27.52 -2.24
N TYR A 344 20.18 27.19 -1.29
CA TYR A 344 20.44 25.82 -0.82
C TYR A 344 19.19 25.07 -0.34
N ASP A 345 18.19 25.80 0.18
CA ASP A 345 16.95 25.22 0.74
C ASP A 345 16.02 24.60 -0.31
N GLN A 346 16.36 24.69 -1.60
CA GLN A 346 15.51 24.21 -2.69
C GLN A 346 15.92 22.85 -3.26
N LEU A 347 17.07 22.28 -2.88
CA LEU A 347 17.58 21.04 -3.45
C LEU A 347 18.25 20.15 -2.41
N VAL A 348 17.80 18.90 -2.33
CA VAL A 348 18.46 17.85 -1.53
C VAL A 348 18.82 16.69 -2.45
N ALA A 349 20.06 16.19 -2.41
CA ALA A 349 20.51 15.10 -3.28
C ALA A 349 21.49 14.14 -2.62
N SER A 350 21.41 12.85 -2.97
CA SER A 350 22.41 11.81 -2.67
C SER A 350 22.88 11.13 -3.95
N ALA A 351 24.07 10.54 -3.90
CA ALA A 351 24.60 9.72 -4.97
C ALA A 351 25.06 8.37 -4.42
N ILE A 352 24.62 7.28 -5.02
CA ILE A 352 25.00 5.92 -4.63
C ILE A 352 25.54 5.17 -5.85
N THR A 353 26.51 4.29 -5.64
CA THR A 353 26.80 3.21 -6.58
C THR A 353 26.03 1.96 -6.14
N TRP A 354 25.20 1.48 -7.04
CA TRP A 354 24.47 0.22 -6.89
C TRP A 354 24.96 -0.76 -7.95
N GLN A 355 25.12 -2.02 -7.56
CA GLN A 355 25.55 -3.11 -8.45
C GLN A 355 24.41 -4.12 -8.59
N ASN A 356 24.16 -4.56 -9.82
CA ASN A 356 23.40 -5.79 -10.07
C ASN A 356 24.38 -6.93 -10.42
N ALA A 357 23.87 -8.07 -10.85
CA ALA A 357 24.70 -9.24 -11.18
C ALA A 357 25.69 -9.00 -12.34
N GLU A 358 25.49 -7.95 -13.16
CA GLU A 358 26.18 -7.75 -14.43
C GLU A 358 26.92 -6.40 -14.51
N ASP A 359 26.37 -5.35 -13.91
CA ASP A 359 26.76 -3.95 -14.09
C ASP A 359 26.78 -3.15 -12.77
N SER A 360 27.57 -2.08 -12.78
CA SER A 360 27.65 -1.09 -11.71
C SER A 360 27.11 0.26 -12.19
N TYR A 361 26.16 0.84 -11.45
CA TYR A 361 25.47 2.07 -11.82
C TYR A 361 25.66 3.16 -10.77
N LEU A 362 26.04 4.37 -11.20
CA LEU A 362 25.93 5.56 -10.36
C LEU A 362 24.50 6.12 -10.45
N LYS A 363 23.78 6.10 -9.33
CA LYS A 363 22.42 6.65 -9.20
C LYS A 363 22.45 7.94 -8.39
N ILE A 364 21.92 9.00 -8.97
CA ILE A 364 21.77 10.30 -8.31
C ILE A 364 20.29 10.51 -8.03
N LYS A 365 19.93 10.73 -6.77
CA LYS A 365 18.58 11.08 -6.32
C LYS A 365 18.59 12.54 -5.93
N ALA A 366 17.61 13.30 -6.40
CA ALA A 366 17.49 14.72 -6.14
C ALA A 366 16.02 15.11 -5.96
N THR A 367 15.75 15.82 -4.87
CA THR A 367 14.45 16.43 -4.57
C THR A 367 14.55 17.94 -4.75
N ILE A 368 13.66 18.50 -5.56
CA ILE A 368 13.62 19.93 -5.87
C ILE A 368 12.32 20.53 -5.32
N PHE A 369 12.43 21.55 -4.48
CA PHE A 369 11.29 22.22 -3.83
C PHE A 369 10.86 23.53 -4.52
N SER A 370 11.44 23.87 -5.66
CA SER A 370 11.04 25.05 -6.43
C SER A 370 9.72 24.78 -7.17
N PHE A 371 8.59 25.11 -6.55
CA PHE A 371 7.35 25.24 -7.28
C PHE A 371 7.41 26.55 -8.06
N ALA A 372 7.44 26.48 -9.40
CA ALA A 372 7.03 27.62 -10.18
C ALA A 372 5.61 27.96 -9.72
N SER A 373 5.42 29.17 -9.18
CA SER A 373 4.10 29.68 -8.85
C SER A 373 3.27 29.70 -10.14
N PHE A 374 2.45 28.67 -10.35
CA PHE A 374 1.36 28.74 -11.32
C PHE A 374 0.30 29.60 -10.65
N THR A 375 0.39 30.91 -10.85
CA THR A 375 -0.73 31.82 -10.66
C THR A 375 -1.67 31.59 -11.84
N ASP A 376 -2.90 31.18 -11.56
CA ASP A 376 -4.00 31.03 -12.53
C ASP A 376 -4.22 32.27 -13.41
#